data_AF-A0A534AKS9-F1
#
_entry.id   AF-A0A534AKS9-F1
#
_cell.length_a   1.000
_cell.length_b   1.000
_cell.length_c   1.000
_cell.angle_alpha   90.00
_cell.angle_beta   90.00
_cell.angle_gamma   90.00
#
_symmetry.space_group_name_H-M   'P 1'
#
loop_
_entity.id
_entity.type
_entity.pdbx_description
1 polymer ?
#
loop_
_entity_poly.entity_id
_entity_poly.type
_entity_poly.pdbx_seq_one_letter_code
_entity_poly.pdbx_strand_id
1 'polypeptide(L)'
;EHKGAQLIRSSEEEKQAQVAAVRAFQARNAPRAPAALEALQQVAARGGNVFAELMESVKVSSLGQISHALYQVGGQYRRNM
;
A
#
# COMPACT_ATOMS: atom_id res chain seq x y z
N GLU A 1 -8.88 42.35 11.94
CA GLU A 1 -8.92 41.06 12.65
C GLU A 1 -8.77 39.93 11.64
N HIS A 2 -7.66 39.18 11.68
CA HIS A 2 -7.50 37.99 10.86
C HIS A 2 -8.22 36.83 11.55
N LYS A 3 -9.42 36.48 11.08
CA LYS A 3 -10.02 35.17 11.38
C LYS A 3 -9.07 34.10 10.83
N GLY A 4 -8.24 33.54 11.71
CA GLY A 4 -7.33 32.45 11.37
C GLY A 4 -8.13 31.32 10.74
N ALA A 5 -7.68 30.85 9.58
CA ALA A 5 -8.31 29.74 8.87
C ALA A 5 -8.44 28.54 9.82
N GLN A 6 -9.64 27.96 9.94
CA GLN A 6 -9.83 26.74 10.71
C GLN A 6 -8.98 25.62 10.11
N LEU A 7 -8.13 25.03 10.94
CA LEU A 7 -7.29 23.91 10.56
C LEU A 7 -8.15 22.66 10.43
N ILE A 8 -8.36 22.21 9.20
CA ILE A 8 -9.01 20.94 8.90
C ILE A 8 -8.03 19.81 9.20
N ARG A 9 -8.40 18.89 10.10
CA ARG A 9 -7.63 17.71 10.48
C ARG A 9 -8.56 16.51 10.55
N SER A 10 -8.01 15.32 10.37
CA SER A 10 -8.77 14.10 10.58
C SER A 10 -9.13 13.92 12.05
N SER A 11 -10.34 13.47 12.30
CA SER A 11 -10.82 13.10 13.62
C SER A 11 -10.16 11.78 14.07
N GLU A 12 -10.28 11.45 15.35
CA GLU A 12 -9.76 10.18 15.85
C GLU A 12 -10.58 9.01 15.30
N GLU A 13 -11.89 9.19 15.20
CA GLU A 13 -12.83 8.21 14.65
C GLU A 13 -12.49 7.87 13.20
N GLU A 14 -12.16 8.86 12.37
CA GLU A 14 -11.74 8.64 10.99
C GLU A 14 -10.46 7.82 10.88
N LYS A 15 -9.48 8.08 11.77
CA LYS A 15 -8.24 7.30 11.82
C LYS A 15 -8.51 5.85 12.22
N GLN A 16 -9.29 5.64 13.29
CA GLN A 16 -9.62 4.29 13.75
C GLN A 16 -10.44 3.51 12.73
N ALA A 17 -11.38 4.18 12.03
CA ALA A 17 -12.13 3.59 10.94
C ALA A 17 -11.21 3.13 9.80
N GLN A 18 -10.22 3.93 9.42
CA GLN A 18 -9.25 3.57 8.39
C GLN A 18 -8.38 2.36 8.82
N VAL A 19 -7.93 2.32 10.07
CA VAL A 19 -7.17 1.18 10.61
C VAL A 19 -8.02 -0.10 10.57
N ALA A 20 -9.28 -0.03 11.00
CA ALA A 20 -10.21 -1.15 10.97
C ALA A 20 -10.47 -1.63 9.54
N ALA A 21 -10.68 -0.71 8.59
CA ALA A 21 -10.91 -1.02 7.19
C ALA A 21 -9.72 -1.77 6.57
N VAL A 22 -8.48 -1.31 6.82
CA VAL A 22 -7.26 -1.98 6.35
C VAL A 22 -7.14 -3.39 6.93
N ARG A 23 -7.36 -3.55 8.24
CA ARG A 23 -7.28 -4.87 8.91
C ARG A 23 -8.33 -5.84 8.36
N ALA A 24 -9.57 -5.37 8.16
CA ALA A 24 -10.64 -6.18 7.59
C ALA A 24 -10.35 -6.59 6.14
N PHE A 25 -9.81 -5.67 5.33
CA PHE A 25 -9.36 -5.97 3.96
C PHE A 25 -8.25 -7.04 3.94
N GLN A 26 -7.26 -6.91 4.83
CA GLN A 26 -6.16 -7.87 4.95
C GLN A 26 -6.67 -9.25 5.38
N ALA A 27 -7.52 -9.31 6.40
CA ALA A 27 -8.09 -10.57 6.90
C ALA A 27 -8.89 -11.30 5.81
N ARG A 28 -9.75 -10.59 5.09
CA ARG A 28 -10.56 -11.16 3.99
C ARG A 28 -9.70 -11.73 2.86
N ASN A 29 -8.54 -11.13 2.59
CA ASN A 29 -7.68 -11.51 1.48
C ASN A 29 -6.45 -12.33 1.87
N ALA A 30 -6.27 -12.67 3.15
CA ALA A 30 -5.10 -13.37 3.67
C ALA A 30 -4.72 -14.65 2.88
N PRO A 31 -5.66 -15.48 2.38
CA PRO A 31 -5.30 -16.65 1.59
C PRO A 31 -4.71 -16.35 0.21
N ARG A 32 -5.00 -15.17 -0.36
CA ARG A 32 -4.66 -14.79 -1.75
C ARG A 32 -3.52 -13.79 -1.83
N ALA A 33 -3.37 -12.93 -0.82
CA ALA A 33 -2.39 -11.86 -0.81
C ALA A 33 -0.93 -12.36 -0.98
N PRO A 34 -0.46 -13.45 -0.33
CA PRO A 34 0.93 -13.90 -0.48
C PRO A 34 1.30 -14.21 -1.92
N ALA A 35 0.45 -14.97 -2.64
CA ALA A 35 0.71 -15.34 -4.04
C ALA A 35 0.72 -14.12 -4.98
N ALA A 36 -0.18 -13.16 -4.78
CA ALA A 36 -0.20 -11.93 -5.57
C ALA A 36 1.03 -11.06 -5.32
N LEU A 37 1.47 -10.93 -4.07
CA LEU A 37 2.68 -10.19 -3.72
C LEU A 37 3.94 -10.85 -4.27
N GLU A 38 4.00 -12.18 -4.29
CA GLU A 38 5.10 -12.92 -4.89
C GLU A 38 5.16 -12.72 -6.41
N ALA A 39 4.02 -12.82 -7.10
CA ALA A 39 3.94 -12.55 -8.53
C ALA A 39 4.42 -11.12 -8.87
N LEU A 40 3.98 -10.13 -8.10
CA LEU A 40 4.43 -8.74 -8.23
C LEU A 40 5.95 -8.59 -8.06
N GLN A 41 6.52 -9.24 -7.04
CA GLN A 41 7.97 -9.24 -6.81
C GLN A 41 8.72 -9.88 -7.97
N GLN A 42 8.25 -11.01 -8.49
CA GLN A 42 8.89 -11.71 -9.60
C GLN A 42 8.84 -10.87 -10.89
N VAL A 43 7.71 -10.24 -11.20
CA VAL A 43 7.58 -9.34 -12.37
C VAL A 43 8.53 -8.15 -12.24
N ALA A 44 8.60 -7.53 -11.06
CA ALA A 44 9.50 -6.40 -10.81
C ALA A 44 10.99 -6.82 -10.92
N ALA A 45 11.38 -7.94 -10.31
CA ALA A 45 12.76 -8.43 -10.35
C ALA A 45 13.23 -8.80 -11.77
N ARG A 46 12.30 -9.23 -12.64
CA ARG A 46 12.60 -9.59 -14.04
C ARG A 46 12.50 -8.41 -15.02
N GLY A 47 12.22 -7.20 -14.55
CA GLY A 47 12.03 -6.03 -15.41
C GLY A 47 10.77 -6.10 -16.30
N GLY A 48 9.76 -6.88 -15.87
CA GLY A 48 8.49 -7.00 -16.58
C GLY A 48 7.57 -5.79 -16.38
N ASN A 49 6.36 -5.86 -16.94
CA ASN A 49 5.36 -4.80 -16.76
C ASN A 49 4.76 -4.84 -15.35
N VAL A 50 5.39 -4.13 -14.42
CA VAL A 50 4.96 -4.04 -13.01
C VAL A 50 3.56 -3.45 -12.87
N PHE A 51 3.17 -2.49 -13.72
CA PHE A 51 1.87 -1.86 -13.63
C PHE A 51 0.73 -2.84 -13.96
N ALA A 52 0.93 -3.73 -14.94
CA ALA A 52 -0.04 -4.77 -15.25
C ALA A 52 -0.26 -5.72 -14.06
N GLU A 53 0.82 -6.18 -13.42
CA GLU A 53 0.72 -7.05 -12.24
C GLU A 53 0.18 -6.30 -11.01
N LEU A 54 0.44 -5.00 -10.91
CA LEU A 54 -0.12 -4.14 -9.87
C LEU A 54 -1.65 -4.12 -9.92
N MET A 55 -2.26 -4.06 -11.13
CA MET A 55 -3.71 -4.09 -11.30
C MET A 55 -4.37 -5.35 -10.72
N GLU A 56 -3.65 -6.48 -10.72
CA GLU A 56 -4.10 -7.72 -10.09
C GLU A 56 -3.84 -7.73 -8.58
N SER A 57 -2.64 -7.30 -8.17
CA SER A 57 -2.22 -7.28 -6.77
C SER A 57 -3.09 -6.38 -5.89
N VAL A 58 -3.52 -5.21 -6.38
CA VAL A 58 -4.37 -4.27 -5.61
C VAL A 58 -5.75 -4.83 -5.25
N LYS A 59 -6.22 -5.86 -5.94
CA LYS A 59 -7.52 -6.50 -5.64
C LYS A 59 -7.50 -7.22 -4.28
N VAL A 60 -6.31 -7.64 -3.83
CA VAL A 60 -6.15 -8.51 -2.65
C VAL A 60 -5.08 -8.03 -1.65
N SER A 61 -4.26 -7.05 -2.01
CA SER A 61 -3.19 -6.53 -1.17
C SER A 61 -3.36 -5.04 -0.89
N SER A 62 -3.14 -4.62 0.35
CA SER A 62 -3.19 -3.21 0.71
C SER A 62 -1.99 -2.45 0.15
N LEU A 63 -2.09 -1.13 0.04
CA LEU A 63 -0.99 -0.26 -0.40
C LEU A 63 0.31 -0.53 0.37
N GLY A 64 0.23 -0.67 1.70
CA GLY A 64 1.40 -0.96 2.53
C GLY A 64 2.04 -2.33 2.23
N GLN A 65 1.23 -3.37 1.97
CA GLN A 65 1.75 -4.69 1.61
C GLN A 65 2.49 -4.64 0.27
N ILE A 66 1.90 -3.94 -0.72
CA ILE A 66 2.48 -3.76 -2.05
C ILE A 66 3.79 -2.99 -1.98
N SER A 67 3.82 -1.84 -1.28
CA SER A 67 5.03 -1.03 -1.15
C SER A 67 6.16 -1.82 -0.48
N HIS A 68 5.85 -2.57 0.58
CA HIS A 68 6.87 -3.38 1.26
C HIS A 68 7.41 -4.50 0.37
N ALA A 69 6.54 -5.20 -0.37
CA ALA A 69 6.96 -6.22 -1.33
C ALA A 69 7.89 -5.65 -2.41
N LEU A 70 7.55 -4.48 -2.97
CA LEU A 70 8.39 -3.83 -3.98
C LEU A 70 9.73 -3.34 -3.41
N TYR A 71 9.79 -2.91 -2.14
CA TYR A 71 11.06 -2.53 -1.50
C TYR A 71 12.04 -3.71 -1.37
N GLN A 72 11.54 -4.94 -1.25
CA GLN A 72 12.39 -6.14 -1.13
C GLN A 72 13.13 -6.46 -2.43
N VAL A 73 12.59 -6.06 -3.60
CA VAL A 73 13.17 -6.39 -4.92
C VAL A 73 13.69 -5.19 -5.71
N GLY A 74 13.09 -4.00 -5.54
CA GLY A 74 13.47 -2.78 -6.23
C GLY A 74 14.38 -1.85 -5.43
N GLY A 75 14.61 -2.17 -4.14
CA GLY A 75 15.26 -1.29 -3.20
C GLY A 75 14.39 -0.12 -2.75
N GLN A 76 14.89 0.65 -1.79
CA GLN A 76 14.24 1.87 -1.32
C GLN A 76 14.94 3.09 -1.90
N TYR A 77 14.18 4.15 -2.13
CA TYR A 77 14.78 5.43 -2.51
C TYR A 77 15.77 5.87 -1.43
N ARG A 78 17.04 6.00 -1.82
CA ARG A 78 18.07 6.60 -0.99
C ARG A 78 18.14 8.08 -1.36
N ARG A 79 17.78 8.95 -0.42
CA ARG A 79 18.00 10.40 -0.57
C ARG A 79 19.49 10.61 -0.79
N ASN A 80 19.86 11.26 -1.89
CA ASN A 80 21.18 11.85 -2.00
C ASN A 80 21.21 13.06 -1.06
N MET A 81 22.23 13.09 -0.20
CA MET A 81 22.57 14.26 0.62
C MET A 81 23.45 15.19 -0.21
#